data_AF-A0A317JBY7-F1
#
_entry.id   AF-A0A317JBY7-F1
#
_cell.length_a   1.000
_cell.length_b   1.000
_cell.length_c   1.000
_cell.angle_alpha   90.00
_cell.angle_beta   90.00
_cell.angle_gamma   90.00
#
_symmetry.space_group_name_H-M   'P 1'
#
loop_
_entity.id
_entity.type
_entity.pdbx_description
1 polymer ?
#
loop_
_entity_poly.entity_id
_entity_poly.type
_entity_poly.pdbx_seq_one_letter_code
_entity_poly.pdbx_strand_id
1 'polypeptide(L)'
;MRNIEMEKPKEIPETFSVGQAFNLNIFFLLGIWPLVEPKVVEEEQKLGLYSFFFIDICSTYDCHAEWNEAIRLVLHISKEEQRTLQLFLSDIFSCIIEFCRIFNERCNFKIAYTVDLLESMRKNPKNHAREWAIWQEVVTRISDKYMNREDDFNWADTLSPWKME
;
A
#
# COMPACT_ATOMS: atom_id res chain seq x y z
N MET A 1 -9.83 -42.67 -8.91
CA MET A 1 -9.15 -41.79 -7.92
C MET A 1 -8.35 -40.78 -8.73
N ARG A 2 -8.67 -39.48 -8.64
CA ARG A 2 -7.87 -38.44 -9.31
C ARG A 2 -6.65 -38.19 -8.44
N ASN A 3 -5.45 -38.27 -9.03
CA ASN A 3 -4.23 -37.81 -8.39
C ASN A 3 -4.40 -36.30 -8.15
N ILE A 4 -4.45 -35.92 -6.88
CA ILE A 4 -4.25 -34.52 -6.48
C ILE A 4 -2.74 -34.34 -6.57
N GLU A 5 -2.27 -33.84 -7.71
CA GLU A 5 -0.92 -33.30 -7.78
C GLU A 5 -0.86 -32.16 -6.75
N MET A 6 -0.05 -32.35 -5.70
CA MET A 6 0.32 -31.26 -4.82
C MET A 6 1.10 -30.26 -5.68
N GLU A 7 0.44 -29.20 -6.14
CA GLU A 7 1.10 -28.06 -6.75
C GLU A 7 2.22 -27.62 -5.79
N LYS A 8 3.46 -27.56 -6.30
CA LYS A 8 4.57 -27.02 -5.53
C LYS A 8 4.19 -25.62 -5.06
N PRO A 9 4.58 -25.21 -3.82
CA PRO A 9 4.39 -23.84 -3.38
C PRO A 9 4.98 -22.91 -4.45
N LYS A 10 4.15 -22.05 -5.03
CA LYS A 10 4.63 -21.06 -6.00
C LYS A 10 5.58 -20.12 -5.25
N GLU A 11 6.77 -19.95 -5.80
CA GLU A 11 7.76 -19.04 -5.23
C GLU A 11 7.28 -17.60 -5.41
N ILE A 12 7.36 -16.83 -4.32
CA ILE A 12 7.09 -15.39 -4.36
C ILE A 12 8.20 -14.75 -5.22
N PRO A 13 7.84 -13.87 -6.18
CA PRO A 13 8.80 -13.15 -7.00
C PRO A 13 9.78 -12.34 -6.15
N GLU A 14 11.01 -12.21 -6.63
CA GLU A 14 12.03 -11.38 -5.97
C GLU A 14 11.68 -9.88 -6.07
N THR A 15 11.09 -9.47 -7.19
CA THR A 15 10.73 -8.08 -7.49
C THR A 15 9.36 -7.94 -8.15
N PHE A 16 8.82 -6.73 -8.10
CA PHE A 16 7.49 -6.38 -8.59
C PHE A 16 7.53 -5.11 -9.45
N SER A 17 6.69 -5.03 -10.48
CA SER A 17 6.49 -3.78 -11.22
C SER A 17 5.86 -2.70 -10.32
N VAL A 18 5.90 -1.44 -10.75
CA VAL A 18 5.25 -0.33 -10.03
C VAL A 18 3.75 -0.55 -9.85
N GLY A 19 3.05 -1.05 -10.87
CA GLY A 19 1.61 -1.35 -10.76
C GLY A 19 1.29 -2.55 -9.88
N GLN A 20 2.14 -3.59 -9.88
CA GLN A 20 2.01 -4.70 -8.93
C GLN A 20 2.24 -4.21 -7.49
N ALA A 21 3.24 -3.36 -7.28
CA ALA A 21 3.53 -2.75 -5.99
C ALA A 21 2.40 -1.81 -5.51
N PHE A 22 1.76 -1.08 -6.42
CA PHE A 22 0.56 -0.29 -6.13
C PHE A 22 -0.60 -1.19 -5.67
N ASN A 23 -0.84 -2.30 -6.36
CA ASN A 23 -1.85 -3.27 -5.93
C ASN A 23 -1.52 -3.85 -4.55
N LEU A 24 -0.27 -4.22 -4.29
CA LEU A 24 0.18 -4.64 -2.95
C LEU A 24 -0.14 -3.60 -1.89
N ASN A 25 0.14 -2.32 -2.15
CA ASN A 25 -0.20 -1.20 -1.27
C ASN A 25 -1.72 -1.18 -0.95
N ILE A 26 -2.57 -1.09 -1.97
CA ILE A 26 -4.02 -0.96 -1.76
C ILE A 26 -4.59 -2.17 -1.01
N PHE A 27 -4.25 -3.39 -1.42
CA PHE A 27 -4.76 -4.59 -0.77
C PHE A 27 -4.24 -4.77 0.65
N PHE A 28 -3.00 -4.34 0.93
CA PHE A 28 -2.46 -4.37 2.27
C PHE A 28 -3.17 -3.37 3.18
N LEU A 29 -3.38 -2.13 2.74
CA LEU A 29 -4.11 -1.11 3.49
C LEU A 29 -5.54 -1.56 3.79
N LEU A 30 -6.25 -2.12 2.82
CA LEU A 30 -7.58 -2.72 3.03
C LEU A 30 -7.53 -3.88 4.03
N GLY A 31 -6.49 -4.71 3.98
CA GLY A 31 -6.31 -5.85 4.88
C GLY A 31 -6.06 -5.43 6.33
N ILE A 32 -5.30 -4.37 6.57
CA ILE A 32 -5.03 -3.86 7.93
C ILE A 32 -6.16 -2.99 8.48
N TRP A 33 -7.08 -2.49 7.64
CA TRP A 33 -8.17 -1.61 8.06
C TRP A 33 -8.96 -2.14 9.27
N PRO A 34 -9.37 -3.42 9.34
CA PRO A 34 -10.10 -3.93 10.52
C PRO A 34 -9.32 -3.86 11.85
N LEU A 35 -7.99 -3.71 11.81
CA LEU A 35 -7.15 -3.51 13.00
C LEU A 35 -7.03 -2.04 13.38
N VAL A 36 -7.10 -1.17 12.38
CA VAL A 36 -6.94 0.28 12.49
C VAL A 36 -8.27 0.96 12.81
N GLU A 37 -9.35 0.53 12.16
CA GLU A 37 -10.70 1.11 12.24
C GLU A 37 -11.18 1.32 13.67
N PRO A 38 -11.07 0.36 14.61
CA PRO A 38 -11.58 0.59 15.96
C PRO A 38 -10.85 1.73 16.67
N LYS A 39 -9.56 1.93 16.39
CA LYS A 39 -8.73 3.00 16.98
C LYS A 39 -9.01 4.34 16.34
N VAL A 40 -9.12 4.36 15.01
CA VAL A 40 -9.49 5.55 14.25
C VAL A 40 -10.89 6.00 14.67
N VAL A 41 -11.89 5.13 14.64
CA VAL A 41 -13.26 5.46 15.07
C VAL A 41 -13.31 5.98 16.51
N GLU A 42 -12.54 5.39 17.44
CA GLU A 42 -12.48 5.89 18.82
C GLU A 42 -11.93 7.32 18.92
N GLU A 43 -10.87 7.64 18.18
CA GLU A 43 -10.25 8.96 18.15
C GLU A 43 -11.09 9.98 17.38
N GLU A 44 -11.74 9.55 16.31
CA GLU A 44 -12.52 10.39 15.43
C GLU A 44 -13.90 10.72 15.99
N GLN A 45 -14.55 9.75 16.66
CA GLN A 45 -15.76 10.01 17.44
C GLN A 45 -15.53 11.06 18.53
N LYS A 46 -14.34 11.06 19.15
CA LYS A 46 -13.96 12.11 20.13
C LYS A 46 -13.81 13.49 19.48
N LEU A 47 -13.55 13.55 18.18
CA LEU A 47 -13.30 14.79 17.43
C LEU A 47 -14.47 15.20 16.52
N GLY A 48 -15.53 14.39 16.42
CA GLY A 48 -16.67 14.63 15.53
C GLY A 48 -16.34 14.52 14.04
N LEU A 49 -15.32 13.74 13.69
CA LEU A 49 -14.86 13.52 12.31
C LEU A 49 -15.11 12.06 11.90
N TYR A 50 -15.10 11.78 10.60
CA TYR A 50 -15.08 10.42 10.05
C TYR A 50 -14.00 10.40 8.96
N SER A 51 -12.96 9.60 9.14
CA SER A 51 -11.83 9.44 8.21
C SER A 51 -12.31 8.48 7.16
N PHE A 52 -12.73 9.07 6.05
CA PHE A 52 -13.07 8.31 4.86
C PHE A 52 -11.83 7.78 4.15
N PHE A 53 -10.59 7.94 4.66
CA PHE A 53 -9.36 7.57 3.94
C PHE A 53 -9.40 6.14 3.34
N PHE A 54 -9.74 5.12 4.14
CA PHE A 54 -9.79 3.74 3.66
C PHE A 54 -10.97 3.47 2.74
N ILE A 55 -12.04 4.27 2.83
CA ILE A 55 -13.18 4.19 1.94
C ILE A 55 -12.85 4.93 0.64
N ASP A 56 -12.51 6.21 0.69
CA ASP A 56 -12.29 7.08 -0.46
C ASP A 56 -11.04 6.71 -1.27
N ILE A 57 -9.92 6.38 -0.63
CA ILE A 57 -8.65 6.13 -1.33
C ILE A 57 -8.54 4.67 -1.77
N CYS A 58 -8.88 3.73 -0.89
CA CYS A 58 -8.69 2.31 -1.22
C CYS A 58 -9.84 1.70 -2.03
N SER A 59 -11.01 2.36 -2.12
CA SER A 59 -12.13 1.85 -2.95
C SER A 59 -12.14 2.39 -4.38
N THR A 60 -11.55 3.57 -4.62
CA THR A 60 -11.59 4.24 -5.94
C THR A 60 -10.38 3.91 -6.81
N TYR A 61 -9.27 3.46 -6.22
CA TYR A 61 -7.99 3.20 -6.89
C TYR A 61 -7.42 4.42 -7.65
N ASP A 62 -7.94 5.63 -7.41
CA ASP A 62 -7.55 6.83 -8.15
C ASP A 62 -6.50 7.64 -7.38
N CYS A 63 -5.38 6.98 -7.06
CA CYS A 63 -4.27 7.55 -6.27
C CYS A 63 -2.90 7.15 -6.83
N HIS A 64 -2.83 6.95 -8.15
CA HIS A 64 -1.62 6.55 -8.83
C HIS A 64 -0.56 7.66 -8.81
N ALA A 65 -1.00 8.93 -8.86
CA ALA A 65 -0.12 10.09 -8.71
C ALA A 65 0.58 10.12 -7.34
N GLU A 66 -0.15 9.91 -6.25
CA GLU A 66 0.42 9.84 -4.89
C GLU A 66 1.36 8.65 -4.73
N TRP A 67 1.06 7.52 -5.37
CA TRP A 67 1.95 6.36 -5.39
C TRP A 67 3.28 6.66 -6.10
N ASN A 68 3.23 7.26 -7.29
CA ASN A 68 4.44 7.68 -8.01
C ASN A 68 5.28 8.68 -7.19
N GLU A 69 4.61 9.57 -6.46
CA GLU A 69 5.27 10.54 -5.58
C GLU A 69 5.92 9.87 -4.36
N ALA A 70 5.24 8.88 -3.74
CA ALA A 70 5.83 8.09 -2.67
C ALA A 70 7.11 7.38 -3.13
N ILE A 71 7.07 6.76 -4.32
CA ILE A 71 8.25 6.14 -4.93
C ILE A 71 9.36 7.17 -5.18
N ARG A 72 9.02 8.34 -5.72
CA ARG A 72 9.98 9.41 -5.98
C ARG A 72 10.65 9.88 -4.68
N LEU A 73 9.89 10.03 -3.60
CA LEU A 73 10.41 10.49 -2.31
C LEU A 73 11.31 9.43 -1.64
N VAL A 74 10.94 8.16 -1.71
CA VAL A 74 11.68 7.06 -1.08
C VAL A 74 12.93 6.66 -1.86
N LEU A 75 12.84 6.58 -3.19
CA LEU A 75 13.90 6.05 -4.05
C LEU A 75 14.64 7.12 -4.86
N HIS A 76 14.20 8.37 -4.82
CA HIS A 76 14.80 9.50 -5.54
C HIS A 76 14.87 9.31 -7.06
N ILE A 77 13.88 8.64 -7.64
CA ILE A 77 13.75 8.37 -9.07
C ILE A 77 12.59 9.13 -9.70
N SER A 78 12.78 9.63 -10.92
CA SER A 78 11.74 10.36 -11.66
C SER A 78 10.60 9.45 -12.10
N LYS A 79 9.43 10.03 -12.40
CA LYS A 79 8.26 9.28 -12.87
C LYS A 79 8.54 8.53 -14.18
N GLU A 80 9.37 9.10 -15.05
CA GLU A 80 9.79 8.48 -16.30
C GLU A 80 10.62 7.22 -16.07
N GLU A 81 11.56 7.27 -15.11
CA GLU A 81 12.39 6.13 -14.72
C GLU A 81 11.61 5.04 -13.98
N GLN A 82 10.53 5.41 -13.27
CA GLN A 82 9.67 4.47 -12.57
C GLN A 82 8.98 3.45 -13.50
N ARG A 83 8.79 3.77 -14.79
CA ARG A 83 8.08 2.89 -15.75
C ARG A 83 8.74 1.53 -15.96
N THR A 84 10.06 1.46 -15.83
CA THR A 84 10.83 0.21 -15.98
C THR A 84 11.38 -0.29 -14.66
N LEU A 85 11.03 0.37 -13.55
CA LEU A 85 11.50 0.01 -12.21
C LEU A 85 10.92 -1.33 -11.77
N GLN A 86 11.75 -2.11 -11.09
CA GLN A 86 11.37 -3.30 -10.36
C GLN A 86 11.68 -3.07 -8.88
N LEU A 87 10.70 -3.30 -8.02
CA LEU A 87 10.74 -2.99 -6.60
C LEU A 87 10.89 -4.27 -5.77
N PHE A 88 11.77 -4.25 -4.76
CA PHE A 88 11.81 -5.29 -3.73
C PHE A 88 10.72 -5.03 -2.69
N LEU A 89 10.25 -6.08 -2.00
CA LEU A 89 9.23 -5.95 -0.95
C LEU A 89 9.58 -4.91 0.14
N SER A 90 10.87 -4.75 0.47
CA SER A 90 11.34 -3.74 1.41
C SER A 90 11.10 -2.31 0.93
N ASP A 91 11.30 -2.07 -0.36
CA ASP A 91 11.11 -0.75 -0.98
C ASP A 91 9.61 -0.45 -1.06
N ILE A 92 8.82 -1.45 -1.45
CA ILE A 92 7.35 -1.35 -1.50
C ILE A 92 6.82 -0.99 -0.11
N PHE A 93 7.24 -1.69 0.94
CA PHE A 93 6.79 -1.41 2.30
C PHE A 93 7.17 0.01 2.75
N SER A 94 8.36 0.49 2.37
CA SER A 94 8.78 1.86 2.66
C SER A 94 7.95 2.89 1.89
N CYS A 95 7.61 2.61 0.62
CA CYS A 95 6.73 3.45 -0.19
C CYS A 95 5.30 3.50 0.37
N ILE A 96 4.79 2.42 0.97
CA ILE A 96 3.46 2.40 1.61
C ILE A 96 3.41 3.38 2.79
N ILE A 97 4.46 3.42 3.61
CA ILE A 97 4.58 4.38 4.72
C ILE A 97 4.52 5.81 4.18
N GLU A 98 5.32 6.10 3.15
CA GLU A 98 5.40 7.44 2.56
C GLU A 98 4.10 7.84 1.86
N PHE A 99 3.45 6.90 1.16
CA PHE A 99 2.12 7.08 0.58
C PHE A 99 1.10 7.51 1.65
N CYS A 100 1.10 6.84 2.81
CA CYS A 100 0.24 7.22 3.92
C CYS A 100 0.58 8.61 4.48
N ARG A 101 1.86 9.01 4.52
CA ARG A 101 2.24 10.37 4.93
C ARG A 101 1.72 11.43 3.98
N ILE A 102 1.86 11.22 2.67
CA ILE A 102 1.35 12.14 1.64
C ILE A 102 -0.14 12.42 1.87
N PHE A 103 -0.95 11.37 2.11
CA PHE A 103 -2.38 11.53 2.37
C PHE A 103 -2.68 12.17 3.71
N ASN A 104 -1.90 11.85 4.76
CA ASN A 104 -2.05 12.50 6.06
C ASN A 104 -1.80 14.01 5.96
N GLU A 105 -0.77 14.43 5.21
CA GLU A 105 -0.40 15.82 5.02
C GLU A 105 -1.37 16.58 4.09
N ARG A 106 -1.74 15.99 2.95
CA ARG A 106 -2.52 16.69 1.91
C ARG A 106 -4.01 16.78 2.19
N CYS A 107 -4.56 15.73 2.76
CA CYS A 107 -6.00 15.59 2.88
C CYS A 107 -6.47 15.71 4.33
N ASN A 108 -5.54 15.97 5.26
CA ASN A 108 -5.81 16.08 6.70
C ASN A 108 -6.64 14.87 7.22
N PHE A 109 -6.42 13.69 6.63
CA PHE A 109 -7.22 12.49 6.90
C PHE A 109 -6.95 11.87 8.29
N LYS A 110 -6.04 12.46 9.08
CA LYS A 110 -5.68 12.03 10.44
C LYS A 110 -5.33 10.55 10.54
N ILE A 111 -4.65 10.00 9.54
CA ILE A 111 -4.17 8.61 9.52
C ILE A 111 -2.81 8.43 10.20
N ALA A 112 -2.45 9.34 11.13
CA ALA A 112 -1.20 9.30 11.88
C ALA A 112 -1.01 7.96 12.60
N TYR A 113 -2.07 7.40 13.17
CA TYR A 113 -2.03 6.07 13.78
C TYR A 113 -1.58 4.98 12.80
N THR A 114 -2.08 4.99 11.56
CA THR A 114 -1.66 4.03 10.52
C THR A 114 -0.19 4.20 10.20
N VAL A 115 0.29 5.43 10.03
CA VAL A 115 1.71 5.71 9.77
C VAL A 115 2.58 5.19 10.92
N ASP A 116 2.19 5.47 12.17
CA ASP A 116 2.91 5.01 13.37
C ASP A 116 2.92 3.47 13.49
N LEU A 117 1.80 2.83 13.16
CA LEU A 117 1.71 1.36 13.12
C LEU A 117 2.70 0.79 12.11
N LEU A 118 2.69 1.29 10.87
CA LEU A 118 3.57 0.79 9.81
C LEU A 118 5.06 1.02 10.14
N GLU A 119 5.40 2.17 10.73
CA GLU A 119 6.74 2.45 11.24
C GLU A 119 7.15 1.49 12.37
N SER A 120 6.22 1.17 13.27
CA SER A 120 6.44 0.21 14.36
C SER A 120 6.61 -1.22 13.83
N MET A 121 5.81 -1.62 12.84
CA MET A 121 5.94 -2.90 12.13
C MET A 121 7.34 -3.06 11.52
N ARG A 122 7.84 -2.01 10.86
CA ARG A 122 9.17 -1.98 10.25
C ARG A 122 10.28 -2.13 11.29
N LYS A 123 10.16 -1.44 12.43
CA LYS A 123 11.17 -1.47 13.50
C LYS A 123 11.17 -2.77 14.31
N ASN A 124 10.01 -3.38 14.53
CA ASN A 124 9.89 -4.56 15.38
C ASN A 124 8.90 -5.60 14.84
N PRO A 125 9.26 -6.36 13.79
CA PRO A 125 8.34 -7.27 13.13
C PRO A 125 7.74 -8.35 14.05
N LYS A 126 8.50 -8.78 15.06
CA LYS A 126 8.06 -9.83 16.01
C LYS A 126 6.85 -9.42 16.85
N ASN A 127 6.70 -8.13 17.12
CA ASN A 127 5.61 -7.60 17.92
C ASN A 127 4.33 -7.34 17.12
N HIS A 128 4.40 -7.42 15.80
CA HIS A 128 3.31 -7.13 14.87
C HIS A 128 2.98 -8.35 14.00
N ALA A 129 3.00 -9.54 14.59
CA ALA A 129 2.88 -10.80 13.87
C ALA A 129 1.56 -10.92 13.09
N ARG A 130 0.48 -10.29 13.59
CA ARG A 130 -0.83 -10.32 12.93
C ARG A 130 -0.84 -9.46 11.67
N GLU A 131 -0.29 -8.26 11.76
CA GLU A 131 -0.17 -7.30 10.66
C GLU A 131 0.78 -7.84 9.58
N TRP A 132 1.89 -8.46 10.00
CA TRP A 132 2.80 -9.14 9.08
C TRP A 132 2.18 -10.36 8.42
N ALA A 133 1.30 -11.10 9.10
CA ALA A 133 0.56 -12.18 8.46
C ALA A 133 -0.35 -11.67 7.33
N ILE A 134 -1.01 -10.52 7.52
CA ILE A 134 -1.80 -9.86 6.47
C ILE A 134 -0.90 -9.46 5.30
N TRP A 135 0.26 -8.86 5.57
CA TRP A 135 1.23 -8.52 4.52
C TRP A 135 1.63 -9.75 3.69
N GLN A 136 1.99 -10.85 4.35
CA GLN A 136 2.39 -12.10 3.67
C GLN A 136 1.25 -12.71 2.84
N GLU A 137 0.02 -12.67 3.36
CA GLU A 137 -1.16 -13.14 2.63
C GLU A 137 -1.40 -12.30 1.35
N VAL A 138 -1.31 -10.98 1.46
CA VAL A 138 -1.47 -10.06 0.33
C VAL A 138 -0.38 -10.27 -0.71
N VAL A 139 0.89 -10.37 -0.29
CA VAL A 139 2.02 -10.64 -1.19
C VAL A 139 1.80 -11.94 -1.95
N THR A 140 1.41 -13.00 -1.26
CA THR A 140 1.12 -14.30 -1.89
C THR A 140 -0.02 -14.18 -2.91
N ARG A 141 -1.14 -13.58 -2.51
CA ARG A 141 -2.33 -13.43 -3.36
C ARG A 141 -2.05 -12.60 -4.62
N ILE A 142 -1.30 -11.51 -4.50
CA ILE A 142 -0.98 -10.64 -5.64
C ILE A 142 0.02 -11.34 -6.56
N SER A 143 1.01 -12.03 -6.00
CA SER A 143 1.94 -12.85 -6.78
C SER A 143 1.17 -13.89 -7.60
N ASP A 144 0.21 -14.59 -7.01
CA ASP A 144 -0.57 -15.61 -7.73
C ASP A 144 -1.47 -15.04 -8.83
N LYS A 145 -2.08 -13.88 -8.60
CA LYS A 145 -3.13 -13.32 -9.46
C LYS A 145 -2.60 -12.36 -10.54
N TYR A 146 -1.50 -11.66 -10.30
CA TYR A 146 -1.02 -10.56 -11.14
C TYR A 146 0.33 -10.83 -11.83
N MET A 147 0.92 -12.03 -11.68
CA MET A 147 2.10 -12.43 -12.47
C MET A 147 1.83 -12.43 -13.99
N ASN A 148 0.59 -12.64 -14.42
CA ASN A 148 0.21 -12.82 -15.83
C ASN A 148 -0.75 -11.76 -16.37
N ARG A 149 -1.05 -10.70 -15.60
CA ARG A 149 -1.94 -9.61 -16.05
C ARG A 149 -1.10 -8.45 -16.57
N GLU A 150 -1.55 -7.83 -17.65
CA GLU A 150 -1.04 -6.54 -18.08
C GLU A 150 -1.25 -5.51 -16.98
N ASP A 151 -0.24 -4.64 -16.82
CA ASP A 151 -0.18 -3.60 -15.80
C ASP A 151 -1.29 -2.55 -16.07
N ASP A 152 -2.29 -2.48 -15.19
CA ASP A 152 -3.41 -1.53 -15.26
C ASP A 152 -3.10 -0.17 -14.63
N PHE A 153 -1.83 0.08 -14.28
CA PHE A 153 -1.39 1.30 -13.64
C PHE A 153 -1.53 2.53 -14.55
N ASN A 154 -2.24 3.55 -14.04
CA ASN A 154 -2.47 4.79 -14.78
C ASN A 154 -1.26 5.73 -14.73
N TRP A 155 -0.37 5.61 -15.71
CA TRP A 155 0.78 6.50 -15.88
C TRP A 155 0.42 7.93 -16.30
N ALA A 156 -0.80 8.17 -16.79
CA ALA A 156 -1.25 9.51 -17.19
C ALA A 156 -1.67 10.36 -15.97
N ASP A 157 -1.87 9.74 -14.81
CA ASP A 157 -2.30 10.44 -13.61
C ASP A 157 -1.26 11.46 -13.14
N THR A 158 -1.71 12.68 -12.84
CA THR A 158 -0.83 13.78 -12.45
C THR A 158 -1.30 14.38 -11.15
N LEU A 159 -0.32 14.57 -10.28
CA LEU A 159 -0.51 15.14 -8.97
C LEU A 159 -0.92 16.61 -9.14
N SER A 160 -2.13 16.95 -8.69
CA SER A 160 -2.67 18.31 -8.85
C SER A 160 -1.73 19.34 -8.20
N PRO A 161 -1.39 20.46 -8.89
CA PRO A 161 -0.56 21.50 -8.31
C PRO A 161 -1.19 22.06 -7.03
N TRP A 162 -0.42 22.08 -5.96
CA TRP A 162 -0.79 22.58 -4.65
C TRP A 162 -1.47 23.96 -4.72
N LYS A 163 -2.69 24.07 -4.20
CA LYS A 163 -3.17 25.35 -3.65
C LYS A 163 -2.78 25.38 -2.18
N MET A 164 -1.64 25.99 -1.87
CA MET A 164 -1.43 26.54 -0.53
C MET A 164 -2.36 27.75 -0.42
N GLU A 165 -3.54 27.56 0.13
CA GLU A 165 -4.31 28.67 0.71
C GLU A 165 -3.85 28.91 2.15
#